data_AF-A0A6G3ME85-F1
#
_entry.id   AF-A0A6G3ME85-F1
#
_cell.length_a   1.000
_cell.length_b   1.000
_cell.length_c   1.000
_cell.angle_alpha   90.00
_cell.angle_beta   90.00
_cell.angle_gamma   90.00
#
_symmetry.space_group_name_H-M   'P 1'
#
loop_
_entity.id
_entity.type
_entity.pdbx_description
1 polymer ?
#
loop_
_entity_poly.entity_id
_entity_poly.type
_entity_poly.pdbx_seq_one_letter_code
_entity_poly.pdbx_strand_id
1 'polypeptide(L)'
;MPQRDISHPTYIGISNIGKVCSASGIAILDLCRRSEFNPKRAGETLAHELGHILGLNDIKDSDKNCKCGTPGLYFCLMYSSDDQWYGKYPRSFTDCEMKNIKNNLKNYQCLSAKYIAPRLYETCGDGVVGEGEDCDSGYLDIFL
;
A
#
# COMPACT_ATOMS: atom_id res chain seq x y z
N MET A 1 -2.48 14.68 -19.83
CA MET A 1 -1.94 14.15 -18.55
C MET A 1 -0.44 14.10 -18.70
N PRO A 2 0.37 14.78 -17.86
CA PRO A 2 1.81 14.59 -17.92
C PRO A 2 2.10 13.15 -17.46
N GLN A 3 2.50 12.30 -18.40
CA GLN A 3 3.00 10.95 -18.11
C GLN A 3 4.29 11.12 -17.30
N ARG A 4 4.32 10.63 -16.05
CA ARG A 4 5.59 10.51 -15.33
C ARG A 4 6.39 9.39 -16.02
N ASP A 5 7.66 9.65 -16.30
CA ASP A 5 8.52 8.72 -17.03
C ASP A 5 9.33 7.87 -16.04
N ILE A 6 9.18 6.54 -16.12
CA ILE A 6 9.92 5.56 -15.31
C ILE A 6 11.43 5.57 -15.69
N SER A 7 11.78 6.14 -16.84
CA SER A 7 13.17 6.36 -17.25
C SER A 7 13.90 7.38 -16.36
N HIS A 8 13.16 8.21 -15.61
CA HIS A 8 13.77 9.15 -14.69
C HIS A 8 14.42 8.38 -13.51
N PRO A 9 15.68 8.71 -13.12
CA PRO A 9 16.52 7.88 -12.25
C PRO A 9 16.00 7.68 -10.81
N THR A 10 14.92 8.35 -10.42
CA THR A 10 14.44 8.46 -9.03
C THR A 10 13.16 7.68 -8.73
N TYR A 11 12.44 7.17 -9.73
CA TYR A 11 11.17 6.46 -9.51
C TYR A 11 11.39 4.94 -9.49
N ILE A 12 10.90 4.29 -8.44
CA ILE A 12 10.85 2.83 -8.29
C ILE A 12 9.45 2.26 -8.57
N GLY A 13 8.46 3.14 -8.78
CA GLY A 13 7.07 2.80 -9.11
C GLY A 13 6.35 3.95 -9.80
N ILE A 14 5.27 3.63 -10.50
CA ILE A 14 4.30 4.58 -11.05
C ILE A 14 2.91 3.94 -11.13
N SER A 15 1.86 4.75 -10.97
CA SER A 15 0.47 4.33 -11.13
C SER A 15 -0.45 5.48 -11.51
N ASN A 16 -1.66 5.13 -11.97
CA ASN A 16 -2.70 6.11 -12.24
C ASN A 16 -3.55 6.38 -11.00
N ILE A 17 -3.61 7.64 -10.59
CA ILE A 17 -4.33 8.05 -9.38
C ILE A 17 -5.85 7.93 -9.56
N GLY A 18 -6.52 7.32 -8.58
CA GLY A 18 -7.98 7.24 -8.51
C GLY A 18 -8.61 6.39 -9.62
N LYS A 19 -7.87 5.41 -10.12
CA LYS A 19 -8.30 4.52 -11.22
C LYS A 19 -8.71 3.12 -10.77
N VAL A 20 -8.89 2.91 -9.47
CA VAL A 20 -9.49 1.69 -8.92
C VAL A 20 -10.79 1.34 -9.65
N CYS A 21 -11.02 0.04 -9.87
CA CYS A 21 -12.16 -0.48 -10.64
C CYS A 21 -12.25 -0.03 -12.11
N SER A 22 -11.16 0.46 -12.70
CA SER A 22 -11.09 0.79 -14.12
C SER A 22 -10.00 -0.01 -14.83
N ALA A 23 -10.10 -0.15 -16.15
CA ALA A 23 -9.05 -0.74 -16.98
C ALA A 23 -7.70 0.02 -16.89
N SER A 24 -7.72 1.28 -16.40
CA SER A 24 -6.52 2.09 -16.19
C SER A 24 -5.96 2.02 -14.76
N GLY A 25 -6.54 1.20 -13.89
CA GLY A 25 -6.06 0.96 -12.52
C GLY A 25 -4.81 0.09 -12.51
N ILE A 26 -3.72 0.62 -13.06
CA ILE A 26 -2.46 -0.08 -13.30
C ILE A 26 -1.36 0.60 -12.49
N ALA A 27 -0.47 -0.22 -11.93
CA ALA A 27 0.79 0.16 -11.32
C ALA A 27 1.94 -0.60 -12.00
N ILE A 28 3.08 0.05 -12.17
CA ILE A 28 4.31 -0.53 -12.71
C ILE A 28 5.42 -0.28 -11.69
N LEU A 29 6.21 -1.31 -11.37
CA LEU A 29 7.29 -1.26 -10.39
C LEU A 29 8.62 -1.62 -11.05
N ASP A 30 9.67 -0.86 -10.76
CA ASP A 30 11.06 -1.17 -11.15
C ASP A 30 11.83 -1.60 -9.89
N LEU A 31 11.90 -2.91 -9.66
CA LEU A 31 12.51 -3.52 -8.48
C LEU A 31 13.95 -3.98 -8.68
N CYS A 32 14.47 -3.93 -9.92
CA CYS A 32 15.75 -4.51 -10.28
C CYS A 32 16.89 -3.49 -10.37
N ARG A 33 16.59 -2.19 -10.33
CA ARG A 33 17.57 -1.12 -10.55
C ARG A 33 18.61 -0.97 -9.43
N ARG A 34 18.35 -1.48 -8.22
CA ARG A 34 19.32 -1.50 -7.11
C ARG A 34 19.91 -2.90 -6.97
N SER A 35 21.22 -3.00 -6.73
CA SER A 35 22.03 -4.23 -6.69
C SER A 35 21.62 -5.26 -5.63
N GLU A 36 20.58 -4.98 -4.85
CA GLU A 36 20.01 -5.88 -3.84
C GLU A 36 18.48 -5.82 -3.93
N PHE A 37 17.88 -6.91 -4.40
CA PHE A 37 16.44 -7.09 -4.32
C PHE A 37 16.02 -7.17 -2.84
N ASN A 38 15.14 -6.28 -2.40
CA ASN A 38 14.60 -6.27 -1.04
C ASN A 38 13.07 -6.47 -1.10
N PRO A 39 12.54 -7.63 -0.67
CA PRO A 39 11.10 -7.92 -0.76
C PRO A 39 10.25 -6.99 0.12
N LYS A 40 10.79 -6.45 1.23
CA LYS A 40 10.07 -5.48 2.06
C LYS A 40 9.82 -4.20 1.29
N ARG A 41 10.88 -3.68 0.65
CA ARG A 41 10.82 -2.49 -0.19
C ARG A 41 9.89 -2.67 -1.40
N ALA A 42 9.88 -3.86 -1.99
CA ALA A 42 8.95 -4.21 -3.05
C ALA A 42 7.49 -4.13 -2.57
N GLY A 43 7.20 -4.69 -1.40
CA GLY A 43 5.87 -4.61 -0.78
C GLY A 43 5.44 -3.17 -0.47
N GLU A 44 6.35 -2.34 0.02
CA GLU A 44 6.08 -0.92 0.32
C GLU A 44 5.79 -0.12 -0.95
N THR A 45 6.61 -0.32 -1.99
CA THR A 45 6.40 0.30 -3.30
C THR A 45 5.05 -0.11 -3.87
N LEU A 46 4.71 -1.40 -3.80
CA LEU A 46 3.41 -1.88 -4.24
C LEU A 46 2.28 -1.23 -3.46
N ALA A 47 2.40 -1.13 -2.14
CA ALA A 47 1.38 -0.49 -1.30
C ALA A 47 1.23 1.01 -1.60
N HIS A 48 2.33 1.72 -1.87
CA HIS A 48 2.34 3.13 -2.29
C HIS A 48 1.58 3.30 -3.61
N GLU A 49 1.90 2.50 -4.64
CA GLU A 49 1.24 2.59 -5.94
C GLU A 49 -0.24 2.16 -5.88
N LEU A 50 -0.59 1.20 -5.02
CA LEU A 50 -1.99 0.88 -4.73
C LEU A 50 -2.71 2.04 -4.04
N GLY A 51 -2.03 2.78 -3.16
CA GLY A 51 -2.55 4.01 -2.56
C GLY A 51 -2.96 5.04 -3.62
N HIS A 52 -2.10 5.26 -4.61
CA HIS A 52 -2.45 6.07 -5.77
C HIS A 52 -3.66 5.54 -6.53
N ILE A 53 -3.70 4.24 -6.87
CA ILE A 53 -4.86 3.62 -7.55
C ILE A 53 -6.17 3.87 -6.76
N LEU A 54 -6.10 3.81 -5.43
CA LEU A 54 -7.21 4.11 -4.51
C LEU A 54 -7.58 5.59 -4.38
N GLY A 55 -6.79 6.49 -4.98
CA GLY A 55 -7.04 7.93 -5.05
C GLY A 55 -6.20 8.78 -4.11
N LEU A 56 -5.16 8.22 -3.48
CA LEU A 56 -4.25 8.98 -2.62
C LEU A 56 -3.19 9.72 -3.45
N ASN A 57 -2.74 10.86 -2.94
CA ASN A 57 -1.67 11.65 -3.53
C ASN A 57 -0.40 11.52 -2.69
N ASP A 58 0.73 11.85 -3.32
CA ASP A 58 2.01 12.01 -2.64
C ASP A 58 1.92 13.05 -1.52
N ILE A 59 2.37 12.68 -0.32
CA ILE A 59 2.57 13.59 0.81
C ILE A 59 3.99 14.15 0.73
N LYS A 60 4.10 15.47 0.57
CA LYS A 60 5.40 16.16 0.54
C LYS A 60 5.87 16.61 1.92
N ASP A 61 4.92 16.98 2.78
CA ASP A 61 5.15 17.43 4.14
C ASP A 61 4.23 16.68 5.10
N SER A 62 4.73 16.41 6.31
CA SER A 62 3.92 15.85 7.38
C SER A 62 2.82 16.83 7.77
N ASP A 63 1.57 16.54 7.39
CA ASP A 63 0.42 17.23 7.97
C ASP A 63 0.43 16.95 9.47
N LYS A 64 0.63 17.99 10.29
CA LYS A 64 0.69 17.87 11.75
C LYS A 64 -0.57 17.26 12.37
N ASN A 65 -1.69 17.30 11.64
CA ASN A 65 -2.96 16.75 12.09
C ASN A 65 -3.14 15.28 11.74
N CYS A 66 -2.32 14.73 10.85
CA CYS A 66 -2.40 13.35 10.39
C CYS A 66 -1.15 12.58 10.84
N LYS A 67 -1.35 11.40 11.43
CA LYS A 67 -0.27 10.55 11.93
C LYS A 67 -0.25 9.24 11.17
N CYS A 68 0.91 8.59 11.07
CA CYS A 68 0.93 7.22 10.57
C CYS A 68 0.04 6.33 11.44
N GLY A 69 -0.75 5.45 10.81
CA GLY A 69 -1.66 4.55 11.52
C GLY A 69 -0.95 3.63 12.51
N THR A 70 0.31 3.26 12.23
CA THR A 70 1.15 2.52 13.17
C THR A 70 1.86 3.47 14.15
N PRO A 71 1.69 3.30 15.47
CA PRO A 71 2.37 4.11 16.47
C PRO A 71 3.89 4.07 16.34
N GLY A 72 4.54 5.22 16.54
CA GLY A 72 6.00 5.32 16.52
C GLY A 72 6.64 5.36 15.12
N LEU A 73 5.85 5.34 14.04
CA LEU A 73 6.37 5.58 12.69
C LEU A 73 6.42 7.08 12.38
N TYR A 74 7.56 7.51 11.83
CA TYR A 74 7.76 8.89 11.36
C TYR A 74 7.36 9.10 9.90
N PHE A 75 7.38 8.03 9.09
CA PHE A 75 7.08 8.06 7.66
C PHE A 75 5.99 7.06 7.32
N CYS A 76 5.04 7.49 6.49
CA CYS A 76 3.91 6.69 6.05
C CYS A 76 4.04 6.40 4.55
N LEU A 77 3.28 5.43 4.06
CA LEU A 77 3.43 4.88 2.70
C LEU A 77 3.38 5.93 1.58
N MET A 78 2.56 6.98 1.69
CA MET A 78 2.40 7.97 0.61
C MET A 78 3.42 9.12 0.61
N TYR A 79 4.45 9.11 1.45
CA TYR A 79 5.47 10.16 1.41
C TYR A 79 6.27 10.13 0.11
N SER A 80 6.42 11.28 -0.56
CA SER A 80 7.27 11.39 -1.75
C SER A 80 8.74 11.43 -1.35
N SER A 81 9.52 10.43 -1.79
CA SER A 81 11.00 10.33 -1.80
C SER A 81 11.70 9.45 -0.74
N ASP A 82 12.82 8.92 -1.23
CA ASP A 82 13.47 7.64 -0.94
C ASP A 82 14.58 7.74 0.14
N ASP A 83 15.09 8.95 0.40
CA ASP A 83 16.19 9.17 1.36
C ASP A 83 15.71 9.04 2.81
N GLN A 84 14.44 9.35 3.05
CA GLN A 84 13.80 9.21 4.36
C GLN A 84 13.47 7.74 4.71
N TRP A 85 13.46 6.86 3.70
CA TRP A 85 13.08 5.44 3.82
C TRP A 85 14.31 4.54 4.02
N TYR A 86 15.53 5.06 3.93
CA TYR A 86 16.73 4.25 4.13
C TYR A 86 16.79 3.69 5.56
N GLY A 87 16.64 2.36 5.68
CA GLY A 87 16.55 1.64 6.96
C GLY A 87 15.21 1.81 7.71
N LYS A 88 14.21 2.46 7.10
CA LYS A 88 12.91 2.75 7.71
C LYS A 88 11.81 2.19 6.80
N TYR A 89 11.13 1.16 7.28
CA TYR A 89 10.13 0.40 6.52
C TYR A 89 8.72 0.91 6.87
N PRO A 90 8.10 1.81 6.08
CA PRO A 90 6.75 2.29 6.34
C PRO A 90 5.76 1.14 6.22
N ARG A 91 4.88 1.00 7.23
CA ARG A 91 3.91 -0.10 7.30
C ARG A 91 2.45 0.36 7.31
N SER A 92 2.22 1.66 7.19
CA SER A 92 0.88 2.24 7.27
C SER A 92 0.76 3.49 6.43
N PHE A 93 -0.45 3.75 5.96
CA PHE A 93 -0.89 5.08 5.54
C PHE A 93 -1.05 6.00 6.76
N THR A 94 -1.29 7.28 6.54
CA THR A 94 -1.77 8.17 7.61
C THR A 94 -3.19 7.80 8.04
N ASP A 95 -3.57 8.15 9.27
CA ASP A 95 -4.93 8.03 9.78
C ASP A 95 -5.97 8.79 8.94
N CYS A 96 -5.61 9.96 8.43
CA CYS A 96 -6.42 10.74 7.50
C CYS A 96 -6.68 10.00 6.18
N GLU A 97 -5.65 9.42 5.58
CA GLU A 97 -5.77 8.62 4.36
C GLU A 97 -6.59 7.35 4.59
N MET A 98 -6.39 6.67 5.72
CA MET A 98 -7.17 5.49 6.10
C MET A 98 -8.65 5.82 6.26
N LYS A 99 -8.96 6.95 6.90
CA LYS A 99 -10.34 7.45 7.00
C LYS A 99 -10.91 7.75 5.61
N ASN A 100 -10.13 8.35 4.72
CA ASN A 100 -10.55 8.64 3.35
C ASN A 100 -10.84 7.36 2.56
N ILE A 101 -9.94 6.39 2.58
CA ILE A 101 -10.14 5.08 1.93
C ILE A 101 -11.40 4.41 2.49
N LYS A 102 -11.53 4.30 3.82
CA LYS A 102 -12.68 3.67 4.46
C LYS A 102 -14.01 4.30 4.04
N ASN A 103 -14.05 5.62 3.93
CA ASN A 103 -15.25 6.34 3.48
C ASN A 103 -15.59 6.10 2.00
N ASN A 104 -14.58 5.85 1.17
CA ASN A 104 -14.72 5.64 -0.27
C ASN A 104 -14.85 4.18 -0.69
N LEU A 105 -14.50 3.20 0.16
CA LEU A 105 -14.60 1.76 -0.16
C LEU A 105 -15.99 1.38 -0.67
N LYS A 106 -17.05 1.92 -0.08
CA LYS A 106 -18.44 1.69 -0.49
C LYS A 106 -18.75 2.15 -1.92
N ASN A 107 -17.94 3.05 -2.48
CA ASN A 107 -18.10 3.56 -3.85
C ASN A 107 -17.39 2.66 -4.87
N TYR A 108 -16.50 1.77 -4.43
CA TYR A 108 -15.71 0.88 -5.29
C TYR A 108 -16.38 -0.48 -5.42
N GLN A 109 -17.40 -0.56 -6.28
CA GLN A 109 -18.21 -1.78 -6.47
C GLN A 109 -17.37 -3.03 -6.79
N CYS A 110 -16.28 -2.90 -7.56
CA CYS A 110 -15.44 -4.04 -7.90
C CYS A 110 -14.69 -4.64 -6.70
N LEU A 111 -14.53 -3.89 -5.60
CA LEU A 111 -13.88 -4.35 -4.38
C LEU A 111 -14.87 -4.99 -3.39
N SER A 112 -16.16 -5.01 -3.71
CA SER A 112 -17.19 -5.58 -2.84
C SER A 112 -17.27 -7.11 -2.90
N ALA A 113 -16.77 -7.71 -3.99
CA ALA A 113 -16.75 -9.15 -4.13
C ALA A 113 -15.63 -9.75 -3.28
N LYS A 114 -15.95 -10.74 -2.46
CA LYS A 114 -14.95 -11.57 -1.80
C LYS A 114 -14.24 -12.38 -2.88
N TYR A 115 -13.05 -11.94 -3.27
CA TYR A 115 -12.21 -12.68 -4.21
C TYR A 115 -11.39 -13.71 -3.45
N ILE A 116 -11.62 -14.99 -3.73
CA ILE A 116 -10.77 -16.09 -3.25
C ILE A 116 -9.64 -16.22 -4.26
N ALA A 117 -8.52 -15.53 -4.01
CA ALA A 117 -7.33 -15.69 -4.82
C ALA A 117 -6.64 -17.01 -4.43
N PRO A 118 -6.18 -17.83 -5.39
CA PRO A 118 -5.25 -18.91 -5.07
C PRO A 118 -3.99 -18.32 -4.45
N ARG A 119 -3.65 -18.79 -3.25
CA ARG A 119 -2.50 -18.32 -2.48
C ARG A 119 -1.31 -19.23 -2.74
N LEU A 120 -0.10 -18.65 -2.74
CA LEU A 120 1.13 -19.43 -2.80
C LEU A 120 1.44 -20.08 -1.44
N TYR A 121 1.05 -19.40 -0.35
CA TYR A 121 1.18 -19.85 1.03
C TYR A 121 -0.03 -19.41 1.84
N GLU A 122 -0.59 -20.31 2.65
CA GLU A 122 -1.63 -19.99 3.64
C GLU A 122 -1.00 -19.44 4.92
N THR A 123 -1.63 -18.43 5.53
CA THR A 123 -1.09 -17.73 6.70
C THR A 123 -2.19 -17.49 7.73
N CYS A 124 -2.21 -18.31 8.77
CA CYS A 124 -3.12 -18.14 9.91
C CYS A 124 -2.88 -16.81 10.62
N GLY A 125 -3.96 -16.05 10.81
CA GLY A 125 -3.97 -14.76 11.47
C GLY A 125 -4.00 -13.57 10.50
N ASP A 126 -4.08 -13.79 9.18
CA ASP A 126 -4.19 -12.71 8.20
C ASP A 126 -5.63 -12.22 7.97
N GLY A 127 -6.60 -12.90 8.61
CA GLY A 127 -8.02 -12.56 8.57
C GLY A 127 -8.76 -13.09 7.34
N VAL A 128 -8.14 -13.98 6.56
CA VAL A 128 -8.73 -14.61 5.39
C VAL A 128 -8.57 -16.13 5.48
N VAL A 129 -9.70 -16.82 5.62
CA VAL A 129 -9.76 -18.29 5.66
C VAL A 129 -9.07 -18.92 4.44
N GLY A 130 -7.96 -19.59 4.68
CA GLY A 130 -7.15 -20.31 3.70
C GLY A 130 -7.49 -21.80 3.58
N GLU A 131 -6.79 -22.50 2.67
CA GLU A 131 -6.86 -23.96 2.61
C GLU A 131 -6.34 -24.59 3.92
N GLY A 132 -7.14 -25.48 4.53
CA GLY A 132 -6.81 -26.13 5.79
C GLY A 132 -7.21 -25.33 7.05
N GLU A 133 -7.84 -24.17 6.88
CA GLU A 133 -8.37 -23.37 7.98
C GLU A 133 -9.90 -23.43 8.00
N ASP A 134 -10.48 -23.73 9.17
CA ASP A 134 -11.94 -23.62 9.37
C ASP A 134 -12.37 -22.14 9.58
N CYS A 135 -11.45 -21.31 10.08
CA CYS A 135 -11.65 -19.90 10.37
C CYS A 135 -10.31 -19.15 10.49
N ASP A 136 -10.33 -17.83 10.26
CA ASP A 136 -9.22 -16.92 10.59
C ASP A 136 -9.81 -15.62 11.16
N SER A 137 -9.54 -15.35 12.44
CA SER A 137 -10.03 -14.17 13.16
C SER A 137 -8.97 -13.06 13.28
N GLY A 138 -7.82 -13.21 12.62
CA GLY A 138 -6.66 -12.35 12.79
C GLY A 138 -5.73 -12.80 13.92
N TYR A 139 -4.60 -12.10 14.07
CA TYR A 139 -3.68 -12.29 15.19
C TYR A 139 -4.31 -11.90 16.53
N LEU A 140 -3.91 -12.60 17.60
CA LEU A 140 -4.24 -12.20 18.98
C LEU A 140 -3.64 -10.82 19.28
N ASP A 141 -4.48 -9.86 19.66
CA ASP A 141 -4.03 -8.58 20.21
C ASP A 141 -3.46 -8.82 21.63
N ILE A 142 -2.15 -9.01 21.73
CA ILE A 142 -1.46 -9.31 22.99
C ILE A 142 -1.15 -8.05 23.84
N PHE A 143 -1.74 -6.90 23.49
CA PHE A 143 -1.51 -5.60 24.14
C PHE A 143 -2.81 -4.99 24.69
N LEU A 144 -3.50 -5.72 25.57
CA LEU A 144 -4.49 -5.14 26.49
C LEU A 144 -3.84 -4.85 27.85
#